data_AF-A0A0L7RI41-F1
#
_entry.id   AF-A0A0L7RI41-F1
#
_cell.length_a   1.000
_cell.length_b   1.000
_cell.length_c   1.000
_cell.angle_alpha   90.00
_cell.angle_beta   90.00
_cell.angle_gamma   90.00
#
_symmetry.space_group_name_H-M   'P 1'
#
loop_
_entity.id
_entity.type
_entity.pdbx_description
1 polymer ?
#
loop_
_entity_poly.entity_id
_entity_poly.type
_entity_poly.pdbx_seq_one_letter_code
_entity_poly.pdbx_strand_id
1 'polypeptide(L)'
;MILRRTFDSLFLNGLRCNLASAIQFYSVFPPHYIKPTFKKIEQQELYKNTNAEILAHSSIKPACSSDTCSTFHDSLVRKFTNYLMRKGKKQLARSLVDKTFENIKILQLQKYHNTSPKEREHIILDPKVIFYQADLVIGRVIKKKQDLHKQCEANRAYAHYRWL
;
A
#
# COMPACT_ATOMS: atom_id res chain seq x y z
N MET A 1 18.72 26.12 7.48
CA MET A 1 20.10 25.66 7.21
C MET A 1 20.17 24.17 7.53
N ILE A 2 19.90 23.31 6.54
CA ILE A 2 19.86 21.84 6.70
C ILE A 2 21.29 21.34 6.44
N LEU A 3 22.05 21.13 7.51
CA LEU A 3 23.35 20.46 7.42
C LEU A 3 23.12 19.02 6.96
N ARG A 4 23.41 18.73 5.69
CA ARG A 4 23.64 17.37 5.22
C ARG A 4 24.83 16.82 6.02
N ARG A 5 24.56 16.03 7.06
CA ARG A 5 25.58 15.21 7.70
C ARG A 5 25.88 14.05 6.75
N THR A 6 26.87 14.21 5.88
CA THR A 6 27.53 13.08 5.22
C THR A 6 28.33 12.35 6.28
N PHE A 7 27.86 11.17 6.67
CA PHE A 7 28.60 10.29 7.56
C PHE A 7 29.58 9.49 6.69
N ASP A 8 30.80 9.99 6.56
CA ASP A 8 31.89 9.27 5.90
C ASP A 8 32.32 8.11 6.80
N SER A 9 31.76 6.92 6.56
CA SER A 9 32.27 5.69 7.15
C SER A 9 33.45 5.16 6.33
N LEU A 10 34.59 5.85 6.43
CA LEU A 10 35.87 5.39 5.87
C LEU A 10 36.78 4.70 6.91
N PHE A 11 36.22 4.27 8.04
CA PHE A 11 36.98 3.49 9.02
C PHE A 11 36.31 2.15 9.32
N LEU A 12 37.02 1.09 8.91
CA LEU A 12 36.91 -0.32 9.30
C LEU A 12 35.85 -1.16 8.58
N ASN A 13 36.27 -1.77 7.47
CA ASN A 13 35.58 -2.85 6.74
C ASN A 13 35.33 -4.14 7.58
N GLY A 14 35.75 -4.19 8.85
CA GLY A 14 35.72 -5.37 9.70
C GLY A 14 34.86 -5.27 10.98
N LEU A 15 34.27 -4.11 11.28
CA LEU A 15 33.42 -3.93 12.47
C LEU A 15 32.00 -3.54 12.05
N ARG A 16 31.26 -4.49 11.48
CA ARG A 16 29.78 -4.45 11.51
C ARG A 16 29.29 -4.81 12.91
N CYS A 17 29.77 -4.13 13.94
CA CYS A 17 29.22 -4.26 15.28
C CYS A 17 27.98 -3.37 15.38
N ASN A 18 26.83 -4.00 15.60
CA ASN A 18 25.58 -3.34 15.89
C ASN A 18 25.69 -2.63 17.26
N LEU A 19 26.16 -1.39 17.29
CA LEU A 19 25.96 -0.55 18.48
C LEU A 19 24.45 -0.30 18.62
N ALA A 20 23.89 -0.72 19.75
CA ALA A 20 22.46 -0.74 20.05
C ALA A 20 21.76 0.65 20.00
N SER A 21 22.50 1.74 19.82
CA SER A 21 22.01 3.12 19.84
C SER A 21 22.18 3.87 18.51
N ALA A 22 22.80 3.28 17.48
CA ALA A 22 23.01 3.94 16.19
C ALA A 22 21.90 3.57 15.18
N ILE A 23 21.19 4.58 14.67
CA ILE A 23 20.20 4.40 13.60
C ILE A 23 20.95 4.05 12.31
N GLN A 24 20.82 2.83 11.82
CA GLN A 24 21.34 2.43 10.52
C GLN A 24 20.46 3.03 9.42
N PHE A 25 21.05 3.88 8.56
CA PHE A 25 20.37 4.49 7.41
C PHE A 25 20.36 3.60 6.15
N TYR A 26 20.93 2.39 6.24
CA TYR A 26 21.05 1.45 5.12
C TYR A 26 20.27 0.15 5.39
N SER A 27 19.85 -0.51 4.31
CA SER A 27 19.22 -1.83 4.38
C SER A 27 20.21 -2.86 4.92
N VAL A 28 19.80 -3.65 5.91
CA VAL A 28 20.57 -4.79 6.43
C VAL A 28 20.77 -5.86 5.34
N PHE A 29 19.79 -6.02 4.45
CA PHE A 29 19.85 -6.99 3.36
C PHE A 29 20.61 -6.44 2.15
N PRO A 30 21.57 -7.21 1.59
CA PRO A 30 22.22 -6.91 0.31
C PRO A 30 21.22 -6.74 -0.86
N PRO A 31 21.64 -6.09 -1.97
CA PRO A 31 20.74 -5.79 -3.08
C PRO A 31 20.29 -7.03 -3.87
N HIS A 32 21.07 -8.11 -3.85
CA HIS A 32 20.74 -9.36 -4.55
C HIS A 32 19.64 -10.19 -3.87
N TYR A 33 19.24 -9.83 -2.63
CA TYR A 33 18.17 -10.53 -1.92
C TYR A 33 16.79 -10.22 -2.52
N ILE A 34 16.06 -11.27 -2.86
CA ILE A 34 14.73 -11.20 -3.46
C ILE A 34 13.65 -11.06 -2.38
N LYS A 35 12.56 -10.34 -2.66
CA LYS A 35 11.41 -10.26 -1.74
C LYS A 35 10.62 -11.57 -1.76
N PRO A 36 10.12 -12.02 -0.60
CA PRO A 36 9.39 -13.28 -0.53
C PRO A 36 8.01 -13.16 -1.19
N THR A 37 7.61 -14.21 -1.90
CA THR A 37 6.25 -14.41 -2.39
C THR A 37 5.45 -15.23 -1.38
N PHE A 38 4.48 -14.59 -0.73
CA PHE A 38 3.77 -15.19 0.40
C PHE A 38 2.34 -15.65 0.06
N LYS A 39 1.78 -15.23 -1.08
CA LYS A 39 0.43 -15.69 -1.47
C LYS A 39 0.50 -17.06 -2.10
N LYS A 40 -0.41 -17.94 -1.70
CA LYS A 40 -0.46 -19.33 -2.16
C LYS A 40 -0.65 -19.46 -3.67
N ILE A 41 -1.47 -18.60 -4.27
CA ILE A 41 -1.72 -18.59 -5.72
C ILE A 41 -0.43 -18.24 -6.47
N GLU A 42 0.22 -17.15 -6.07
CA GLU A 42 1.49 -16.69 -6.66
C GLU A 42 2.59 -17.75 -6.50
N GLN A 43 2.64 -18.45 -5.35
CA GLN A 43 3.57 -19.57 -5.14
C GLN A 43 3.31 -20.73 -6.11
N GLN A 44 2.06 -21.12 -6.32
CA GLN A 44 1.70 -22.18 -7.27
C GLN A 44 2.10 -21.83 -8.71
N GLU A 45 1.93 -20.57 -9.10
CA GLU A 45 2.38 -20.08 -10.41
C GLU A 45 3.90 -20.15 -10.54
N LEU A 46 4.65 -19.81 -9.49
CA LEU A 46 6.10 -19.93 -9.48
C LEU A 46 6.58 -21.37 -9.68
N TYR A 47 5.93 -22.34 -9.03
CA TYR A 47 6.30 -23.76 -9.18
C TYR A 47 6.01 -24.32 -10.57
N LYS A 48 5.06 -23.75 -11.31
CA LYS A 48 4.76 -24.15 -12.69
C LYS A 48 5.80 -23.64 -13.68
N ASN A 49 6.53 -22.59 -13.34
CA ASN A 49 7.51 -21.97 -14.24
C ASN A 49 8.86 -22.68 -14.13
N THR A 50 9.58 -22.79 -15.26
CA THR A 50 10.93 -23.38 -15.34
C THR A 50 11.98 -22.65 -14.48
N ASN A 51 11.72 -21.40 -14.09
CA ASN A 51 12.59 -20.58 -13.26
C ASN A 51 12.59 -20.97 -11.77
N ALA A 52 11.82 -21.97 -11.34
CA ALA A 52 11.72 -22.40 -9.95
C ALA A 52 13.06 -22.90 -9.37
N GLU A 53 13.88 -23.57 -10.19
CA GLU A 53 15.18 -24.10 -9.78
C GLU A 53 16.17 -22.98 -9.41
N ILE A 54 16.19 -21.90 -10.19
CA ILE A 54 17.03 -20.71 -9.92
C ILE A 54 16.61 -20.06 -8.61
N LEU A 55 15.30 -19.96 -8.36
CA LEU A 55 14.76 -19.36 -7.14
C LEU A 55 15.08 -20.17 -5.89
N ALA A 56 15.15 -21.49 -5.99
CA ALA A 56 15.50 -22.37 -4.87
C ALA A 56 16.90 -22.10 -4.31
N HIS A 57 17.84 -21.70 -5.17
CA HIS A 57 19.22 -21.37 -4.78
C HIS A 57 19.45 -19.87 -4.52
N SER A 58 18.49 -19.02 -4.87
CA SER A 58 18.57 -17.57 -4.66
C SER A 58 18.32 -17.20 -3.19
N SER A 59 18.94 -16.12 -2.71
CA SER A 59 18.70 -15.62 -1.36
C SER A 59 17.42 -14.80 -1.27
N ILE A 60 16.54 -15.17 -0.34
CA ILE A 60 15.21 -14.57 -0.16
C ILE A 60 15.14 -13.88 1.20
N LYS A 61 14.56 -12.68 1.23
CA LYS A 61 14.31 -11.94 2.48
C LYS A 61 13.22 -12.63 3.31
N PRO A 62 13.26 -12.54 4.64
CA PRO A 62 12.16 -13.00 5.46
C PRO A 62 10.88 -12.21 5.15
N ALA A 63 9.73 -12.89 5.22
CA ALA A 63 8.43 -12.24 5.10
C ALA A 63 8.21 -11.28 6.27
N CYS A 64 7.58 -10.13 6.00
CA CYS A 64 7.25 -9.21 7.09
C CYS A 64 6.10 -9.80 7.91
N SER A 65 5.98 -9.41 9.18
CA SER A 65 4.85 -9.82 10.03
C SER A 65 3.48 -9.39 9.49
N SER A 66 3.45 -8.40 8.58
CA SER A 66 2.23 -7.99 7.88
C SER A 66 1.90 -8.80 6.63
N ASP A 67 2.87 -9.56 6.12
CA ASP A 67 2.74 -10.32 4.89
C ASP A 67 2.08 -11.66 5.26
N THR A 68 0.84 -11.86 4.82
CA THR A 68 0.02 -12.99 5.26
C THR A 68 -0.67 -13.62 4.06
N CYS A 69 -0.71 -14.95 4.02
CA CYS A 69 -1.37 -15.73 2.97
C CYS A 69 -2.91 -15.84 3.14
N SER A 70 -3.50 -15.11 4.10
CA SER A 70 -4.94 -15.11 4.34
C SER A 70 -5.70 -14.57 3.13
N THR A 71 -6.80 -15.21 2.78
CA THR A 71 -7.72 -14.75 1.73
C THR A 71 -8.31 -13.38 2.00
N PHE A 72 -8.45 -13.00 3.28
CA PHE A 72 -8.99 -11.71 3.68
C PHE A 72 -7.96 -10.57 3.60
N HIS A 73 -6.69 -10.89 3.40
CA HIS A 73 -5.61 -9.92 3.29
C HIS A 73 -5.72 -9.14 1.98
N ASP A 74 -5.92 -7.83 2.10
CA ASP A 74 -5.81 -6.92 0.96
C ASP A 74 -4.64 -5.95 1.14
N SER A 75 -3.85 -5.83 0.09
CA SER A 75 -2.68 -4.96 0.05
C SER A 75 -3.06 -3.47 0.02
N LEU A 76 -4.20 -3.11 -0.59
CA LEU A 76 -4.66 -1.73 -0.72
C LEU A 76 -5.21 -1.22 0.62
N VAL A 77 -6.09 -1.99 1.27
CA VAL A 77 -6.56 -1.71 2.65
C VAL A 77 -5.39 -1.64 3.62
N ARG A 78 -4.41 -2.55 3.53
CA ARG A 78 -3.19 -2.49 4.36
C ARG A 78 -2.42 -1.18 4.16
N LYS A 79 -2.22 -0.78 2.90
CA LYS A 79 -1.51 0.46 2.55
C LYS A 79 -2.26 1.69 3.08
N PHE A 80 -3.58 1.71 2.95
CA PHE A 80 -4.44 2.76 3.50
C PHE A 80 -4.36 2.85 5.02
N THR A 81 -4.42 1.70 5.71
CA THR A 81 -4.27 1.62 7.17
C THR A 81 -2.91 2.18 7.62
N ASN A 82 -1.84 1.92 6.86
CA ASN A 82 -0.52 2.47 7.15
C ASN A 82 -0.45 4.01 6.98
N TYR A 83 -1.17 4.58 6.01
CA TYR A 83 -1.26 6.05 5.86
C TYR A 83 -2.07 6.72 6.98
N LEU A 84 -3.09 6.04 7.51
CA LEU A 84 -3.86 6.53 8.66
C LEU A 84 -3.10 6.42 9.97
N MET A 85 -2.23 5.41 10.09
CA MET A 85 -1.45 5.15 11.29
C MET A 85 -0.52 6.32 11.66
N ARG A 86 -0.58 6.74 12.92
CA ARG A 86 0.33 7.74 13.50
C ARG A 86 1.05 7.18 14.72
N LYS A 87 2.30 7.59 14.94
CA LYS A 87 3.13 7.16 16.08
C LYS A 87 3.19 5.63 16.28
N GLY A 88 3.16 4.86 15.18
CA GLY A 88 3.21 3.39 15.23
C GLY A 88 1.97 2.69 15.80
N LYS A 89 0.87 3.40 16.09
CA LYS A 89 -0.34 2.82 16.68
C LYS A 89 -1.20 2.05 15.66
N LYS A 90 -0.72 0.88 15.24
CA LYS A 90 -1.35 0.07 14.18
C LYS A 90 -2.72 -0.50 14.56
N GLN A 91 -2.88 -0.93 15.81
CA GLN A 91 -4.16 -1.47 16.30
C GLN A 91 -5.28 -0.44 16.23
N LEU A 92 -5.01 0.80 16.64
CA LEU A 92 -5.96 1.91 16.55
C LEU A 92 -6.30 2.24 15.10
N ALA A 93 -5.31 2.33 14.21
CA ALA A 93 -5.57 2.59 12.80
C ALA A 93 -6.45 1.49 12.17
N ARG A 94 -6.19 0.23 12.52
CA ARG A 94 -6.98 -0.91 12.05
C ARG A 94 -8.42 -0.85 12.57
N SER A 95 -8.61 -0.60 13.87
CA SER A 95 -9.95 -0.52 14.45
C SER A 95 -10.78 0.63 13.87
N LEU A 96 -10.15 1.74 13.50
CA LEU A 96 -10.82 2.82 12.77
C LEU A 96 -11.27 2.38 11.37
N VAL A 97 -10.39 1.72 10.60
CA VAL A 97 -10.73 1.22 9.27
C VAL A 97 -11.86 0.19 9.34
N ASP A 98 -11.79 -0.74 10.28
CA ASP A 98 -12.83 -1.76 10.46
C ASP A 98 -14.19 -1.12 10.79
N LYS A 99 -14.23 -0.16 11.72
CA LYS A 99 -15.42 0.62 12.04
C LYS A 99 -15.96 1.40 10.84
N THR A 100 -15.08 1.95 10.00
CA THR A 100 -15.54 2.65 8.78
C THR A 100 -16.21 1.71 7.78
N PHE A 101 -15.67 0.50 7.58
CA PHE A 101 -16.30 -0.49 6.71
C PHE A 101 -17.61 -1.02 7.28
N GLU A 102 -17.71 -1.19 8.59
CA GLU A 102 -18.96 -1.51 9.28
C GLU A 102 -20.02 -0.43 9.01
N ASN A 103 -19.68 0.84 9.25
CA ASN A 103 -20.60 1.96 9.02
C ASN A 103 -21.03 2.05 7.55
N ILE A 104 -20.12 1.87 6.60
CA ILE A 104 -20.45 1.86 5.16
C ILE A 104 -21.45 0.75 4.87
N LYS A 105 -21.21 -0.46 5.38
CA LYS A 105 -22.11 -1.60 5.17
C LYS A 105 -23.49 -1.37 5.78
N ILE A 106 -23.55 -0.80 7.00
CA ILE A 106 -24.81 -0.44 7.65
C ILE A 106 -25.61 0.55 6.80
N LEU A 107 -24.97 1.62 6.32
CA LEU A 107 -25.62 2.64 5.49
C LEU A 107 -26.12 2.07 4.15
N GLN A 108 -25.35 1.19 3.52
CA GLN A 108 -25.77 0.53 2.27
C GLN A 108 -26.94 -0.42 2.49
N LEU A 109 -26.96 -1.17 3.60
CA LEU A 109 -28.10 -2.03 3.94
C LEU A 109 -29.36 -1.22 4.22
N GLN A 110 -29.25 -0.10 4.95
CA GLN A 110 -30.37 0.81 5.15
C GLN A 110 -30.91 1.32 3.80
N LYS A 111 -30.03 1.73 2.89
CA LYS A 111 -30.40 2.13 1.53
C LYS A 111 -31.09 0.99 0.75
N TYR A 112 -30.59 -0.23 0.86
CA TYR A 112 -31.17 -1.41 0.21
C TYR A 112 -32.59 -1.70 0.69
N HIS A 113 -32.84 -1.64 2.00
CA HIS A 113 -34.18 -1.90 2.53
C HIS A 113 -35.18 -0.78 2.23
N ASN A 114 -34.72 0.47 2.17
CA ASN A 114 -35.55 1.64 1.88
C ASN A 114 -35.91 1.80 0.40
N THR A 115 -35.26 1.08 -0.51
CA THR A 115 -35.45 1.19 -1.97
C THR A 115 -36.38 0.12 -2.53
N SER A 116 -36.90 0.39 -3.73
CA SER A 116 -37.79 -0.51 -4.45
C SER A 116 -37.07 -1.79 -4.93
N PRO A 117 -37.78 -2.92 -5.14
CA PRO A 117 -37.14 -4.20 -5.49
C PRO A 117 -36.28 -4.16 -6.77
N LYS A 118 -36.64 -3.34 -7.76
CA LYS A 118 -35.91 -3.23 -9.03
C LYS A 118 -34.55 -2.56 -8.87
N GLU A 119 -34.46 -1.57 -7.99
CA GLU A 119 -33.24 -0.77 -7.81
C GLU A 119 -32.23 -1.45 -6.88
N ARG A 120 -32.70 -2.40 -6.07
CA ARG A 120 -31.89 -3.17 -5.12
C ARG A 120 -30.75 -3.93 -5.78
N GLU A 121 -30.95 -4.44 -6.99
CA GLU A 121 -29.94 -5.19 -7.74
C GLU A 121 -28.71 -4.35 -8.10
N HIS A 122 -28.89 -3.04 -8.23
CA HIS A 122 -27.80 -2.10 -8.57
C HIS A 122 -27.03 -1.61 -7.34
N ILE A 123 -27.49 -1.92 -6.12
CA ILE A 123 -26.85 -1.46 -4.89
C ILE A 123 -25.73 -2.41 -4.49
N ILE A 124 -24.51 -1.89 -4.49
CA ILE A 124 -23.33 -2.62 -4.02
C ILE A 124 -23.32 -2.63 -2.49
N LEU A 125 -23.29 -3.81 -1.90
CA LEU A 125 -23.29 -3.99 -0.44
C LEU A 125 -21.90 -4.22 0.16
N ASP A 126 -20.95 -4.73 -0.63
CA ASP A 126 -19.59 -5.01 -0.13
C ASP A 126 -18.81 -3.70 0.05
N PRO A 127 -18.41 -3.33 1.30
CA PRO A 127 -17.64 -2.12 1.54
C PRO A 127 -16.29 -2.11 0.82
N LYS A 128 -15.67 -3.27 0.57
CA LYS A 128 -14.38 -3.34 -0.12
C LYS A 128 -14.51 -2.96 -1.59
N VAL A 129 -15.55 -3.45 -2.26
CA VAL A 129 -15.82 -3.09 -3.66
C VAL A 129 -16.07 -1.60 -3.78
N ILE A 130 -16.86 -1.01 -2.87
CA ILE A 130 -17.08 0.44 -2.81
C ILE A 130 -15.76 1.17 -2.59
N PHE A 131 -14.88 0.67 -1.72
CA PHE A 131 -13.59 1.28 -1.45
C PHE A 131 -12.67 1.28 -2.69
N TYR A 132 -12.66 0.22 -3.49
CA TYR A 132 -11.91 0.19 -4.77
C TYR A 132 -12.55 1.07 -5.83
N GLN A 133 -13.88 1.04 -5.92
CA GLN A 133 -14.69 1.78 -6.89
C GLN A 133 -15.05 3.18 -6.39
N ALA A 134 -14.40 3.70 -5.34
CA ALA A 134 -14.72 5.00 -4.75
C ALA A 134 -14.35 6.17 -5.69
N ASP A 135 -14.86 6.16 -6.91
CA ASP A 135 -15.09 7.26 -7.83
C ASP A 135 -16.46 7.87 -7.53
N LEU A 136 -16.72 8.22 -6.26
CA LEU A 136 -17.89 9.02 -5.93
C LEU A 136 -17.71 10.38 -6.59
N VAL A 137 -18.29 10.55 -7.79
CA VAL A 137 -18.27 11.75 -8.68
C VAL A 137 -18.51 13.06 -7.92
N ILE A 138 -19.08 12.95 -6.72
CA ILE A 138 -19.46 14.04 -5.83
C ILE A 138 -18.55 14.02 -4.60
N GLY A 139 -17.76 15.08 -4.42
CA GLY A 139 -16.98 15.29 -3.21
C GLY A 139 -15.83 16.28 -3.38
N ARG A 140 -15.33 16.80 -2.24
CA ARG A 140 -14.19 17.73 -2.23
C ARG A 140 -12.91 17.11 -2.81
N VAL A 141 -12.74 15.79 -2.67
CA VAL A 141 -11.58 15.06 -3.20
C VAL A 141 -11.57 15.07 -4.73
N ILE A 142 -12.71 14.85 -5.38
CA ILE A 142 -12.81 14.91 -6.85
C ILE A 142 -12.66 16.33 -7.36
N LYS A 143 -13.26 17.31 -6.67
CA LYS A 143 -13.05 18.72 -6.99
C LYS A 143 -11.55 19.05 -7.01
N LYS A 144 -10.78 18.62 -6.00
CA LYS A 144 -9.33 18.82 -5.97
C LYS A 144 -8.60 18.16 -7.15
N LYS A 145 -9.03 16.95 -7.57
CA LYS A 145 -8.50 16.29 -8.78
C LYS A 145 -8.80 17.09 -10.04
N GLN A 146 -10.04 17.56 -10.20
CA GLN A 146 -10.48 18.36 -11.35
C GLN A 146 -9.76 19.71 -11.43
N ASP A 147 -9.61 20.41 -10.30
CA ASP A 147 -8.91 21.70 -10.21
C ASP A 147 -7.44 21.54 -10.62
N LEU A 148 -6.78 20.46 -10.19
CA LEU A 148 -5.42 20.12 -10.61
C LEU A 148 -5.35 19.85 -12.11
N HIS A 149 -6.29 19.08 -12.67
CA HIS A 149 -6.34 18.83 -14.12
C HIS A 149 -6.50 20.11 -14.94
N LYS A 150 -7.41 21.01 -14.54
CA LYS A 150 -7.60 22.31 -15.20
C LYS A 150 -6.32 23.16 -15.16
N GLN A 151 -5.62 23.16 -14.02
CA GLN A 151 -4.34 23.86 -13.88
C GLN A 151 -3.27 23.26 -14.80
N CYS A 152 -3.19 21.93 -14.92
CA CYS A 152 -2.28 21.26 -15.83
C CYS A 152 -2.61 21.54 -17.30
N GLU A 153 -3.89 21.59 -17.66
CA GLU A 153 -4.36 21.89 -19.01
C GLU A 153 -4.00 23.33 -19.44
N ALA A 154 -4.23 24.30 -18.55
CA ALA A 154 -3.82 25.69 -18.77
C ALA A 154 -2.29 25.80 -19.01
N ASN A 155 -1.51 24.96 -18.33
CA ASN A 155 -0.05 24.94 -18.44
C ASN A 155 0.48 23.92 -19.47
N ARG A 156 -0.36 23.42 -20.39
CA ARG A 156 0.05 22.38 -21.36
C ARG A 156 1.24 22.78 -22.22
N ALA A 157 1.39 24.07 -22.54
CA ALA A 157 2.53 24.59 -23.32
C ALA A 157 3.89 24.34 -22.64
N TYR A 158 3.92 24.25 -21.31
CA TYR A 158 5.15 24.03 -20.55
C TYR A 158 5.60 22.56 -20.53
N ALA A 159 4.88 21.64 -21.18
CA ALA A 159 5.24 20.22 -21.22
C ALA A 159 6.64 19.98 -21.82
N HIS A 160 7.08 20.83 -22.76
CA HIS A 160 8.39 20.75 -23.41
C HIS A 160 9.57 21.12 -22.49
N TYR A 161 9.34 21.76 -21.33
CA TYR A 161 10.40 22.03 -20.36
C TYR A 161 10.85 20.80 -19.57
N ARG A 162 10.23 19.64 -19.78
CA ARG A 162 10.58 18.41 -19.08
C ARG A 162 11.74 17.71 -19.78
N TRP A 163 12.95 17.88 -19.25
CA TRP A 163 14.12 17.09 -19.63
C TRP A 163 14.06 15.75 -18.88
N LEU A 164 13.64 14.69 -19.55
CA LEU A 164 13.74 13.32 -19.07
C LEU A 164 14.31 12.43 -20.16
#